data_AF-A0A429MG83-F1
#
_entry.id   AF-A0A429MG83-F1
#
_cell.length_a   1.000
_cell.length_b   1.000
_cell.length_c   1.000
_cell.angle_alpha   90.00
_cell.angle_beta   90.00
_cell.angle_gamma   90.00
#
_symmetry.space_group_name_H-M   'P 1'
#
loop_
_entity.id
_entity.type
_entity.pdbx_description
1 polymer ?
#
loop_
_entity_poly.entity_id
_entity_poly.type
_entity_poly.pdbx_seq_one_letter_code
_entity_poly.pdbx_strand_id
1 'polypeptide(L)'
;MLSTHWYPVARIQDVSNAPQRVTLLDVNMALYKTESGEIHLVRDICPHRGVPLTKGWVDGEEIVCPYHGLRYNAEGKCTQIPAQPELTKISDRFSLTKFPVVQRYGLIWTSIHGRDVTQANIPVLDTWDDAEHQAILPPFVDIGGSSGRQLEGFIDVAHFAWVHHNAFANRDNPVVP
;
A
#
# COMPACT_ATOMS: atom_id res chain seq x y z
N MET A 1 -13.02 -13.63 -4.23
CA MET A 1 -13.23 -12.35 -3.51
C MET A 1 -12.05 -11.42 -3.78
N LEU A 2 -12.26 -10.12 -3.88
CA LEU A 2 -11.19 -9.14 -4.17
C LEU A 2 -10.12 -9.10 -3.06
N SER A 3 -10.51 -9.28 -1.80
CA SER A 3 -9.63 -9.15 -0.63
C SER A 3 -8.45 -10.13 -0.56
N THR A 4 -8.45 -11.22 -1.35
CA THR A 4 -7.35 -12.19 -1.40
C THR A 4 -6.33 -11.89 -2.51
N HIS A 5 -6.65 -10.96 -3.41
CA HIS A 5 -5.74 -10.55 -4.47
C HIS A 5 -4.73 -9.54 -3.93
N TRP A 6 -3.65 -9.35 -4.68
CA TRP A 6 -2.57 -8.43 -4.36
C TRP A 6 -2.69 -7.15 -5.18
N TYR A 7 -2.61 -6.01 -4.50
CA TYR A 7 -2.78 -4.68 -5.11
C TYR A 7 -1.59 -3.79 -4.77
N PRO A 8 -1.14 -2.94 -5.71
CA PRO A 8 -0.17 -1.91 -5.40
C PRO A 8 -0.87 -0.81 -4.58
N VAL A 9 -0.24 -0.39 -3.48
CA VAL A 9 -0.80 0.64 -2.58
C VAL A 9 0.07 1.89 -2.45
N ALA A 10 1.33 1.82 -2.88
CA ALA A 10 2.26 2.95 -2.92
C ALA A 10 3.43 2.66 -3.88
N ARG A 11 4.16 3.70 -4.28
CA ARG A 11 5.49 3.56 -4.89
C ARG A 11 6.54 3.49 -3.79
N ILE A 12 7.56 2.65 -3.93
CA ILE A 12 8.63 2.47 -2.93
C ILE A 12 9.31 3.82 -2.63
N GLN A 13 9.57 4.62 -3.65
CA GLN A 13 10.23 5.92 -3.53
C GLN A 13 9.41 6.98 -2.78
N ASP A 14 8.10 6.81 -2.65
CA ASP A 14 7.23 7.76 -1.95
C ASP A 14 7.15 7.45 -0.44
N VAL A 15 7.69 6.30 0.00
CA VAL A 15 7.60 5.85 1.39
C VAL A 15 8.63 6.58 2.25
N SER A 16 8.12 7.35 3.21
CA SER A 16 8.92 8.10 4.19
C SER A 16 8.96 7.41 5.56
N ASN A 17 9.78 7.95 6.48
CA ASN A 17 9.78 7.56 7.88
C ASN A 17 8.54 8.08 8.65
N ALA A 18 7.88 9.14 8.16
CA ALA A 18 6.59 9.56 8.68
C ALA A 18 5.51 8.55 8.23
N PRO A 19 4.74 7.95 9.15
CA PRO A 19 3.66 7.03 8.78
C PRO A 19 2.61 7.68 7.87
N GLN A 20 2.34 7.07 6.72
CA GLN A 20 1.41 7.55 5.71
C GLN A 20 0.18 6.65 5.62
N ARG A 21 -0.98 7.24 5.34
CA ARG A 21 -2.20 6.46 5.11
C ARG A 21 -2.22 5.92 3.70
N VAL A 22 -2.52 4.64 3.57
CA VAL A 22 -3.00 4.03 2.32
C VAL A 22 -4.32 3.32 2.57
N THR A 23 -5.18 3.26 1.55
CA THR A 23 -6.52 2.65 1.66
C THR A 23 -6.70 1.62 0.55
N LEU A 24 -7.10 0.41 0.93
CA LEU A 24 -7.42 -0.67 -0.01
C LEU A 24 -8.74 -1.31 0.40
N LEU A 25 -9.73 -1.31 -0.51
CA LEU A 25 -11.07 -1.87 -0.27
C LEU A 25 -11.64 -1.41 1.09
N ASP A 26 -11.62 -0.09 1.31
CA ASP A 26 -12.06 0.60 2.54
C ASP A 26 -11.29 0.27 3.83
N VAL A 27 -10.20 -0.50 3.73
CA VAL A 27 -9.30 -0.76 4.85
C VAL A 27 -8.18 0.28 4.86
N ASN A 28 -8.19 1.13 5.88
CA ASN A 28 -7.12 2.09 6.14
C ASN A 28 -5.92 1.41 6.81
N MET A 29 -4.75 1.66 6.25
CA MET A 29 -3.48 1.11 6.71
C MET A 29 -2.46 2.23 6.91
N ALA A 30 -1.59 2.07 7.90
CA ALA A 30 -0.42 2.90 8.13
C ALA A 30 0.77 2.23 7.45
N LEU A 31 1.27 2.85 6.39
CA LEU A 31 2.49 2.50 5.68
C LEU A 31 3.64 3.32 6.30
N TYR A 32 4.70 2.66 6.72
CA TYR A 32 5.85 3.33 7.31
C TYR A 32 7.15 2.61 6.99
N LYS A 33 8.26 3.33 7.07
CA LYS A 33 9.61 2.82 6.89
C LYS A 33 10.41 3.03 8.17
N THR A 34 11.08 1.99 8.67
CA THR A 34 11.95 2.07 9.84
C THR A 34 13.28 2.76 9.52
N GLU A 35 14.10 3.03 10.53
CA GLU A 35 15.45 3.58 10.35
C GLU A 35 16.36 2.64 9.54
N SER A 36 16.23 1.32 9.70
CA SER A 36 16.93 0.34 8.87
C SER A 36 16.47 0.30 7.41
N GLY A 37 15.34 0.93 7.08
CA GLY A 37 14.78 0.97 5.73
C GLY A 37 13.71 -0.10 5.48
N GLU A 38 13.35 -0.91 6.47
CA GLU A 38 12.30 -1.91 6.36
C GLU A 38 10.92 -1.24 6.23
N ILE A 39 10.10 -1.74 5.30
CA ILE A 39 8.78 -1.19 5.02
C ILE A 39 7.71 -2.08 5.63
N HIS A 40 6.82 -1.46 6.41
CA HIS A 40 5.76 -2.15 7.12
C HIS A 40 4.40 -1.55 6.81
N LEU A 41 3.39 -2.43 6.87
CA LEU A 41 2.00 -2.07 6.68
C LEU A 41 1.17 -2.67 7.81
N VAL A 42 0.50 -1.81 8.56
CA VAL A 42 -0.37 -2.19 9.68
C VAL A 42 -1.73 -1.53 9.52
N ARG A 43 -2.77 -2.05 10.16
CA ARG A 43 -4.06 -1.36 10.22
C ARG A 43 -3.87 -0.02 10.91
N ASP A 44 -4.45 1.04 10.36
CA ASP A 44 -4.29 2.41 10.87
C ASP A 44 -5.14 2.67 12.12
N ILE A 45 -4.94 1.84 13.14
CA ILE A 45 -5.67 1.87 14.40
C ILE A 45 -4.81 1.29 15.53
N CYS A 46 -4.55 2.11 16.55
CA CYS A 46 -3.91 1.64 17.77
C CYS A 46 -4.90 0.78 18.58
N PRO A 47 -4.56 -0.47 18.95
CA PRO A 47 -5.45 -1.39 19.65
C PRO A 47 -5.80 -0.94 21.08
N HIS A 48 -5.11 0.07 21.62
CA HIS A 48 -5.43 0.62 22.94
C HIS A 48 -6.73 1.44 22.94
N ARG A 49 -6.82 2.49 22.11
CA ARG A 49 -7.95 3.45 22.10
C ARG A 49 -8.40 3.89 20.70
N GLY A 50 -7.98 3.16 19.66
CA GLY A 50 -8.50 3.36 18.31
C GLY A 50 -7.95 4.59 17.56
N VAL A 51 -6.90 5.25 18.07
CA VAL A 51 -6.30 6.39 17.37
C VAL A 51 -5.52 5.94 16.14
N PRO A 52 -5.52 6.70 15.04
CA PRO A 52 -4.69 6.40 13.87
C PRO A 52 -3.20 6.40 14.21
N LEU A 53 -2.49 5.39 13.73
CA LEU A 53 -1.02 5.30 13.84
C LEU A 53 -0.33 6.22 12.82
N THR A 54 -1.03 6.59 11.74
CA THR A 54 -0.60 7.61 10.77
C THR A 54 -0.40 9.00 11.39
N LYS A 55 -0.94 9.25 12.59
CA LYS A 55 -0.69 10.47 13.36
C LYS A 55 0.53 10.36 14.30
N GLY A 56 1.14 9.19 14.37
CA GLY A 56 2.32 8.89 15.16
C GLY A 56 3.62 9.18 14.42
N TRP A 57 4.68 8.51 14.84
CA TRP A 57 6.01 8.59 14.22
C TRP A 57 6.73 7.25 14.31
N VAL A 58 7.80 7.12 13.55
CA VAL A 58 8.76 6.01 13.67
C VAL A 58 9.92 6.47 14.54
N ASP A 59 10.37 5.61 15.45
CA ASP A 59 11.54 5.81 16.31
C ASP A 59 12.36 4.52 16.32
N GLY A 60 13.53 4.53 15.66
CA GLY A 60 14.29 3.31 15.38
C GLY A 60 13.51 2.32 14.50
N GLU A 61 13.28 1.12 15.03
CA GLU A 61 12.58 0.02 14.38
C GLU A 61 11.10 -0.10 14.80
N GLU A 62 10.58 0.92 15.48
CA GLU A 62 9.25 0.88 16.08
C GLU A 62 8.37 2.03 15.59
N ILE A 63 7.08 1.73 15.42
CA ILE A 63 6.06 2.76 15.26
C ILE A 63 5.49 3.13 16.63
N VAL A 64 5.40 4.43 16.90
CA VAL A 64 4.95 4.99 18.18
C VAL A 64 3.57 5.62 18.02
N CYS A 65 2.63 5.17 18.85
CA CYS A 65 1.28 5.72 18.88
C CYS A 65 1.28 7.15 19.46
N PRO A 66 0.63 8.12 18.80
CA PRO A 66 0.69 9.52 19.21
C PRO A 66 -0.07 9.84 20.49
N TYR A 67 -0.96 8.95 20.93
CA TYR A 67 -1.85 9.26 22.04
C TYR A 67 -1.21 8.98 23.40
N HIS A 68 -0.68 7.78 23.59
CA HIS A 68 -0.09 7.35 24.86
C HIS A 68 1.33 6.81 24.72
N GLY A 69 1.95 6.99 23.54
CA GLY A 69 3.33 6.57 23.29
C GLY A 69 3.55 5.05 23.27
N LEU A 70 2.50 4.24 23.07
CA LEU A 70 2.68 2.79 22.92
C LEU A 70 3.57 2.52 21.72
N ARG A 71 4.60 1.71 21.92
CA ARG A 71 5.56 1.32 20.89
C ARG A 71 5.25 -0.06 20.35
N TYR A 72 5.44 -0.24 19.05
CA TYR A 72 5.22 -1.50 18.36
C TYR A 72 6.40 -1.82 17.44
N ASN A 73 6.94 -3.03 17.58
CA ASN A 73 8.05 -3.50 16.76
C ASN A 73 7.61 -3.97 15.36
N ALA A 74 8.57 -4.45 14.55
CA ALA A 74 8.36 -4.98 13.21
C ALA A 74 7.33 -6.13 13.16
N GLU A 75 7.21 -6.97 14.20
CA GLU A 75 6.20 -8.03 14.32
C GLU A 75 4.81 -7.50 14.70
N GLY A 76 4.67 -6.19 14.93
CA GLY A 76 3.44 -5.55 15.39
C GLY A 76 3.16 -5.81 16.87
N LYS A 77 4.12 -6.35 17.62
CA LYS A 77 3.99 -6.58 19.06
C LYS A 77 4.22 -5.29 19.82
N CYS A 78 3.37 -5.03 20.80
CA CYS A 78 3.56 -3.91 21.70
C CYS A 78 4.73 -4.22 22.64
N THR A 79 5.79 -3.44 22.53
CA THR A 79 7.05 -3.62 23.27
C THR A 79 7.12 -2.73 24.51
N GLN A 80 6.42 -1.59 24.49
CA GLN A 80 6.43 -0.64 25.59
C GLN A 80 5.07 0.04 25.77
N ILE A 81 4.62 0.09 27.02
CA ILE A 81 3.51 0.94 27.47
C ILE A 81 4.12 1.97 28.45
N PRO A 82 4.36 3.23 28.04
CA PRO A 82 5.06 4.20 28.88
C PRO A 82 4.46 4.43 30.27
N ALA A 83 3.13 4.31 30.39
CA ALA A 83 2.42 4.44 31.67
C ALA A 83 2.63 3.26 32.64
N GLN A 84 3.22 2.15 32.17
CA GLN A 84 3.52 0.96 32.97
C GLN A 84 4.95 0.48 32.68
N PRO A 85 5.99 1.23 33.09
CA PRO A 85 7.38 0.96 32.71
C PRO A 85 7.91 -0.39 33.23
N GLU A 86 7.39 -0.87 34.37
CA GLU A 86 7.78 -2.15 34.96
C GLU A 86 7.05 -3.36 34.33
N LEU A 87 6.11 -3.13 33.41
CA LEU A 87 5.35 -4.21 32.78
C LEU A 87 6.21 -4.94 31.74
N THR A 88 6.68 -6.13 32.12
CA THR A 88 7.53 -6.97 31.25
C THR A 88 6.75 -7.93 30.33
N LYS A 89 5.46 -8.16 30.61
CA LYS A 89 4.59 -9.04 29.82
C LYS A 89 3.36 -8.29 29.33
N ILE A 90 3.43 -7.78 28.11
CA ILE A 90 2.31 -7.10 27.46
C ILE A 90 1.43 -8.14 26.75
N SER A 91 0.11 -8.05 26.97
CA SER A 91 -0.85 -8.98 26.38
C SER A 91 -0.92 -8.81 24.85
N ASP A 92 -1.05 -9.94 24.15
CA ASP A 92 -1.21 -9.99 22.68
C ASP A 92 -2.40 -9.21 22.14
N ARG A 93 -3.38 -8.86 22.99
CA ARG A 93 -4.50 -7.97 22.62
C ARG A 93 -4.03 -6.57 22.17
N PHE A 94 -2.82 -6.17 22.54
CA PHE A 94 -2.20 -4.93 22.09
C PHE A 94 -1.39 -5.12 20.79
N SER A 95 -1.43 -6.28 20.13
CA SER A 95 -0.74 -6.46 18.85
C SER A 95 -1.44 -5.69 17.72
N LEU A 96 -0.66 -5.10 16.83
CA LEU A 96 -1.17 -4.51 15.60
C LEU A 96 -1.62 -5.60 14.62
N THR A 97 -2.67 -5.30 13.85
CA THR A 97 -3.00 -6.12 12.68
C THR A 97 -2.06 -5.75 11.54
N LYS A 98 -1.15 -6.66 11.17
CA LYS A 98 -0.23 -6.49 10.05
C LYS A 98 -0.86 -6.89 8.72
N PHE A 99 -0.36 -6.31 7.65
CA PHE A 99 -0.59 -6.73 6.27
C PHE A 99 0.76 -7.13 5.64
N PRO A 100 0.80 -8.16 4.80
CA PRO A 100 2.05 -8.55 4.16
C PRO A 100 2.46 -7.49 3.14
N VAL A 101 3.77 -7.35 2.98
CA VAL A 101 4.38 -6.38 2.07
C VAL A 101 5.26 -7.15 1.09
N VAL A 102 5.05 -6.93 -0.20
CA VAL A 102 5.95 -7.37 -1.26
C VAL A 102 6.41 -6.14 -2.04
N GLN A 103 7.72 -5.93 -2.11
CA GLN A 103 8.32 -4.89 -2.95
C GLN A 103 8.61 -5.49 -4.31
N ARG A 104 7.96 -4.98 -5.37
CA ARG A 104 8.19 -5.45 -6.75
C ARG A 104 7.78 -4.37 -7.74
N TYR A 105 8.55 -4.22 -8.83
CA TYR A 105 8.28 -3.26 -9.90
C TYR A 105 8.19 -1.81 -9.41
N GLY A 106 9.05 -1.43 -8.47
CA GLY A 106 9.05 -0.09 -7.85
C GLY A 106 7.82 0.20 -6.96
N LEU A 107 6.97 -0.79 -6.71
CA LEU A 107 5.70 -0.67 -5.99
C LEU A 107 5.69 -1.49 -4.70
N ILE A 108 4.87 -1.02 -3.75
CA ILE A 108 4.50 -1.74 -2.53
C ILE A 108 3.20 -2.49 -2.80
N TRP A 109 3.25 -3.82 -2.76
CA TRP A 109 2.11 -4.71 -2.95
C TRP A 109 1.64 -5.26 -1.60
N THR A 110 0.32 -5.36 -1.44
CA THR A 110 -0.29 -5.98 -0.26
C THR A 110 -1.58 -6.70 -0.58
N SER A 111 -2.06 -7.51 0.36
CA SER A 111 -3.37 -8.16 0.33
C SER A 111 -4.02 -8.08 1.70
N ILE A 112 -5.35 -7.93 1.74
CA ILE A 112 -6.11 -7.88 2.99
C ILE A 112 -6.15 -9.26 3.66
N HIS A 113 -6.34 -10.31 2.85
CA HIS A 113 -6.52 -11.68 3.32
C HIS A 113 -5.51 -12.68 2.74
N GLY A 114 -4.77 -12.35 1.68
CA GLY A 114 -3.64 -13.15 1.22
C GLY A 114 -2.46 -12.99 2.18
N ARG A 115 -2.16 -14.01 2.99
CA ARG A 115 -1.09 -13.93 4.03
C ARG A 115 0.25 -14.50 3.60
N ASP A 116 0.22 -15.52 2.76
CA ASP A 116 1.42 -16.16 2.23
C ASP A 116 1.93 -15.38 1.01
N VAL A 117 3.08 -14.73 1.17
CA VAL A 117 3.71 -13.93 0.12
C VAL A 117 4.22 -14.78 -1.05
N THR A 118 4.45 -16.09 -0.83
CA THR A 118 4.86 -17.01 -1.90
C THR A 118 3.73 -17.32 -2.88
N GLN A 119 2.48 -17.09 -2.46
CA GLN A 119 1.27 -17.23 -3.27
C GLN A 119 0.78 -15.89 -3.81
N ALA A 120 1.61 -14.84 -3.79
CA ALA A 120 1.23 -13.52 -4.26
C ALA A 120 0.98 -13.52 -5.78
N ASN A 121 -0.26 -13.21 -6.18
CA ASN A 121 -0.68 -13.17 -7.58
C ASN A 121 -0.42 -11.80 -8.22
N ILE A 122 0.81 -11.31 -8.10
CA ILE A 122 1.27 -10.05 -8.71
C ILE A 122 1.43 -10.26 -10.23
N PRO A 123 0.85 -9.40 -11.09
CA PRO A 123 1.02 -9.49 -12.53
C PRO A 123 2.49 -9.49 -12.93
N VAL A 124 2.87 -10.32 -13.91
CA VAL A 124 4.24 -10.39 -14.39
C VAL A 124 4.50 -9.24 -15.37
N LEU A 125 5.59 -8.50 -15.16
CA LEU A 125 6.09 -7.48 -16.08
C LEU A 125 7.47 -7.93 -16.59
N ASP A 126 7.48 -8.69 -17.69
CA ASP A 126 8.69 -9.39 -18.18
C ASP A 126 9.85 -8.45 -18.54
N THR A 127 9.55 -7.23 -19.00
CA THR A 127 10.56 -6.25 -19.45
C THR A 127 11.02 -5.30 -18.34
N TRP A 128 10.56 -5.47 -17.10
CA TRP A 128 10.89 -4.52 -16.03
C TRP A 128 12.38 -4.51 -15.65
N ASP A 129 13.00 -5.68 -15.56
CA ASP A 129 14.41 -5.87 -15.21
C ASP A 129 15.30 -6.11 -16.43
N ASP A 130 14.73 -5.99 -17.64
CA ASP A 130 15.45 -6.18 -18.89
C ASP A 130 16.35 -4.96 -19.18
N ALA A 131 17.65 -5.21 -19.39
CA ALA A 131 18.65 -4.19 -19.65
C ALA A 131 18.44 -3.45 -21.00
N GLU A 132 17.72 -4.05 -21.94
CA GLU A 132 17.34 -3.39 -23.20
C GLU A 132 16.15 -2.44 -23.05
N HIS A 133 15.49 -2.44 -21.89
CA HIS A 133 14.33 -1.64 -21.59
C HIS A 133 14.61 -0.64 -20.46
N GLN A 134 13.94 0.51 -20.51
CA GLN A 134 13.95 1.46 -19.40
C GLN A 134 12.62 1.33 -18.63
N ALA A 135 12.69 0.87 -17.39
CA ALA A 135 11.53 0.89 -16.50
C ALA A 135 11.19 2.34 -16.09
N ILE A 136 9.98 2.78 -16.39
CA ILE A 136 9.47 4.10 -16.01
C ILE A 136 8.23 3.91 -15.13
N LEU A 137 8.33 4.32 -13.87
CA LEU A 137 7.20 4.32 -12.93
C LEU A 137 6.63 5.74 -12.77
N PRO A 138 5.54 6.09 -13.48
CA PRO A 138 4.95 7.42 -13.35
C PRO A 138 4.34 7.64 -11.95
N PRO A 139 4.10 8.90 -11.55
CA PRO A 139 3.24 9.21 -10.42
C PRO A 139 1.87 8.57 -10.55
N PHE A 140 1.27 8.21 -9.40
CA PHE A 140 -0.11 7.74 -9.38
C PHE A 140 -1.06 8.89 -9.68
N VAL A 141 -2.23 8.55 -10.22
CA VAL A 141 -3.35 9.48 -10.42
C VAL A 141 -4.52 8.93 -9.63
N ASP A 142 -5.08 9.76 -8.75
CA ASP A 142 -6.33 9.42 -8.08
C ASP A 142 -7.50 9.72 -9.03
N ILE A 143 -8.31 8.70 -9.30
CA ILE A 143 -9.46 8.77 -10.19
C ILE A 143 -10.68 8.41 -9.37
N GLY A 144 -11.65 9.32 -9.30
CA GLY A 144 -12.94 9.14 -8.62
C GLY A 144 -13.88 8.16 -9.32
N GLY A 145 -13.42 6.92 -9.55
CA GLY A 145 -14.15 5.86 -10.24
C GLY A 145 -13.63 4.48 -9.84
N SER A 146 -14.49 3.46 -9.97
CA SER A 146 -14.10 2.09 -9.59
C SER A 146 -13.01 1.54 -10.51
N SER A 147 -12.14 0.70 -9.95
CA SER A 147 -11.07 0.05 -10.72
C SER A 147 -11.60 -0.77 -11.90
N GLY A 148 -12.79 -1.37 -11.78
CA GLY A 148 -13.46 -2.08 -12.88
C GLY A 148 -13.80 -1.16 -14.05
N ARG A 149 -14.30 0.05 -13.80
CA ARG A 149 -14.57 1.03 -14.87
C ARG A 149 -13.30 1.55 -15.52
N GLN A 150 -12.23 1.72 -14.74
CA GLN A 150 -10.92 2.09 -15.29
C GLN A 150 -10.38 0.98 -16.20
N LEU A 151 -10.50 -0.28 -15.79
CA LEU A 151 -10.09 -1.42 -16.62
C LEU A 151 -10.89 -1.48 -17.93
N GLU A 152 -12.22 -1.38 -17.86
CA GLU A 152 -13.08 -1.33 -19.04
C GLU A 152 -12.66 -0.20 -20.00
N GLY A 153 -12.42 1.00 -19.47
CA GLY A 153 -11.96 2.13 -20.27
C GLY A 153 -10.55 1.94 -20.86
N PHE A 154 -9.66 1.21 -20.18
CA PHE A 154 -8.31 0.96 -20.68
C PHE A 154 -8.27 -0.05 -21.82
N ILE A 155 -9.14 -1.07 -21.79
CA ILE A 155 -9.17 -2.14 -22.80
C ILE A 155 -10.15 -1.88 -23.95
N ASP A 156 -11.06 -0.93 -23.80
CA ASP A 156 -11.97 -0.51 -24.86
C ASP A 156 -11.28 0.44 -25.85
N VAL A 157 -11.27 0.10 -27.14
CA VAL A 157 -10.74 0.99 -28.18
C VAL A 157 -11.84 1.86 -28.84
N ALA A 158 -13.12 1.57 -28.61
CA ALA A 158 -14.22 2.27 -29.27
C ALA A 158 -14.28 3.76 -28.89
N HIS A 159 -13.82 4.12 -27.70
CA HIS A 159 -13.77 5.52 -27.27
C HIS A 159 -12.62 6.33 -27.88
N PHE A 160 -11.66 5.74 -28.61
CA PHE A 160 -10.46 6.42 -29.09
C PHE A 160 -10.77 7.63 -29.98
N ALA A 161 -11.54 7.43 -31.05
CA ALA A 161 -11.94 8.51 -31.97
C ALA A 161 -12.75 9.62 -31.29
N TRP A 162 -13.32 9.37 -30.11
CA TRP A 162 -14.20 10.30 -29.42
C TRP A 162 -13.49 11.07 -28.29
N VAL A 163 -12.77 10.37 -27.43
CA VAL A 163 -12.10 10.95 -26.26
C VAL A 163 -10.68 11.43 -26.59
N HIS A 164 -9.96 10.69 -27.45
CA HIS A 164 -8.52 10.91 -27.70
C HIS A 164 -8.22 11.57 -29.05
N HIS A 165 -9.21 12.20 -29.68
CA HIS A 165 -9.10 12.81 -31.02
C HIS A 165 -8.11 13.98 -31.13
N ASN A 166 -7.75 14.59 -30.00
CA ASN A 166 -6.73 15.66 -29.93
C ASN A 166 -5.36 15.15 -29.48
N ALA A 167 -5.18 13.84 -29.31
CA ALA A 167 -3.96 13.24 -28.83
C ALA A 167 -3.38 12.22 -29.83
N PHE A 168 -4.05 11.08 -30.01
CA PHE A 168 -3.51 9.95 -30.77
C PHE A 168 -4.54 9.25 -31.68
N ALA A 169 -5.77 9.73 -31.75
CA ALA A 169 -6.83 9.16 -32.58
C ALA A 169 -7.45 10.20 -33.53
N ASN A 170 -8.26 9.76 -34.50
CA ASN A 170 -8.94 10.64 -35.45
C ASN A 170 -10.47 10.45 -35.38
N ARG A 171 -11.21 11.56 -35.28
CA ARG A 171 -12.69 11.60 -35.24
C ARG A 171 -13.34 10.98 -36.48
N ASP A 172 -12.68 11.09 -37.62
CA ASP A 172 -13.16 10.59 -38.91
C ASP A 172 -12.86 9.09 -39.12
N ASN A 173 -12.19 8.43 -38.16
CA ASN A 173 -11.92 6.99 -38.18
C ASN A 173 -12.44 6.29 -36.90
N PRO A 174 -13.77 6.12 -36.75
CA PRO A 174 -14.37 5.56 -35.53
C PRO A 174 -14.48 4.02 -35.53
N VAL A 175 -14.15 3.34 -36.63
CA VAL A 175 -14.32 1.89 -36.76
C VAL A 175 -13.19 1.17 -36.05
N VAL A 176 -13.55 0.33 -35.09
CA VAL A 176 -12.61 -0.55 -34.37
C VAL A 176 -12.36 -1.85 -35.18
N PRO A 177 -11.14 -2.40 -35.18
CA PRO A 177 -10.85 -3.71 -35.76
C PRO A 177 -11.64 -4.86 -35.14
#